data_AF-A0A7W6KBZ7-F1
#
_entry.id   AF-A0A7W6KBZ7-F1
#
_cell.length_a   1.000
_cell.length_b   1.000
_cell.length_c   1.000
_cell.angle_alpha   90.00
_cell.angle_beta   90.00
_cell.angle_gamma   90.00
#
_symmetry.space_group_name_H-M   'P 1'
#
loop_
_entity.id
_entity.type
_entity.pdbx_description
1 polymer ?
#
loop_
_entity_poly.entity_id
_entity_poly.type
_entity_poly.pdbx_seq_one_letter_code
_entity_poly.pdbx_strand_id
1 'polypeptide(L)'
;MNEEINELLSIYKQEKELIESLIKEDEIDHDYRAVYLKSKILNRIKHQIRTIELFIDPHLQEKEQLKRRSDFFAEMDRNGLAKDYYAFQLEKINHELEQLNNFTPGYFNDGQEFDDAVFNLVENKISAFIFNLRKEENLYLKFSVKKNKIIIRLTPFADILASNYFIKSTINVLKQIGFKKNKSRTCFQMKYPLESFKDAIPVKTIASRVIYEAFYNYRINQSTTLEIIP
;
A
#
# COMPACT_ATOMS: atom_id res chain seq x y z
N MET A 1 1.14 0.60 -19.93
CA MET A 1 1.07 0.51 -18.46
C MET A 1 2.33 1.03 -17.79
N ASN A 2 3.54 0.62 -18.21
CA ASN A 2 4.79 1.12 -17.61
C ASN A 2 5.09 2.61 -17.87
N GLU A 3 4.74 3.18 -19.03
CA GLU A 3 5.07 4.58 -19.35
C GLU A 3 4.34 5.58 -18.45
N GLU A 4 3.02 5.46 -18.27
CA GLU A 4 2.23 6.35 -17.39
C GLU A 4 2.68 6.26 -15.92
N ILE A 5 3.00 5.05 -15.46
CA ILE A 5 3.51 4.82 -14.09
C ILE A 5 4.90 5.45 -13.93
N ASN A 6 5.77 5.33 -14.94
CA ASN A 6 7.09 5.94 -14.93
C ASN A 6 7.02 7.47 -15.00
N GLU A 7 6.08 8.02 -15.77
CA GLU A 7 5.81 9.45 -15.83
C GLU A 7 5.33 9.97 -14.47
N LEU A 8 4.38 9.29 -13.84
CA LEU A 8 3.90 9.62 -12.50
C LEU A 8 5.03 9.55 -11.46
N LEU A 9 5.90 8.53 -11.55
CA LEU A 9 7.09 8.43 -10.70
C LEU A 9 8.04 9.61 -10.89
N SER A 10 8.25 10.03 -12.14
CA SER A 10 9.08 11.20 -12.46
C SER A 10 8.51 12.47 -11.84
N ILE A 11 7.20 12.71 -11.96
CA ILE A 11 6.52 13.86 -11.37
C ILE A 11 6.72 13.89 -9.85
N TYR A 12 6.48 12.76 -9.16
CA TYR A 12 6.68 12.72 -7.71
C TYR A 12 8.14 12.91 -7.30
N LYS A 13 9.11 12.43 -8.10
CA LYS A 13 10.55 12.67 -7.85
C LYS A 13 10.90 14.15 -7.97
N GLN A 14 10.37 14.85 -8.97
CA GLN A 14 10.53 16.30 -9.11
C GLN A 14 9.88 17.06 -7.94
N GLU A 15 8.66 16.67 -7.53
CA GLU A 15 7.97 17.28 -6.39
C GLU A 15 8.74 17.07 -5.08
N LYS A 16 9.35 15.88 -4.89
CA LYS A 16 10.21 15.59 -3.76
C LYS A 16 11.40 16.55 -3.70
N GLU A 17 12.10 16.75 -4.82
CA GLU A 17 13.26 17.64 -4.91
C GLU A 17 12.89 19.09 -4.59
N LEU A 18 11.76 19.57 -5.12
CA LEU A 18 11.21 20.89 -4.81
C LEU A 18 10.91 21.06 -3.32
N ILE A 19 10.25 20.08 -2.69
CA ILE A 19 9.94 20.17 -1.26
C ILE A 19 11.21 20.09 -0.41
N GLU A 20 12.21 19.30 -0.81
CA GLU A 20 13.52 19.24 -0.14
C GLU A 20 14.28 20.56 -0.25
N SER A 21 14.19 21.29 -1.38
CA SER A 21 14.78 22.64 -1.48
C SER A 21 14.05 23.65 -0.61
N LEU A 22 12.71 23.64 -0.62
CA LEU A 22 11.89 24.53 0.19
C LEU A 22 12.06 24.32 1.71
N ILE A 23 12.39 23.11 2.15
CA ILE A 23 12.72 22.83 3.55
C ILE A 23 14.07 23.46 3.92
N LYS A 24 15.09 23.33 3.05
CA LYS A 24 16.40 23.93 3.29
C LYS A 24 16.33 25.46 3.38
N GLU A 25 15.52 26.08 2.54
CA GLU A 25 15.25 27.52 2.59
C GLU A 25 14.61 27.92 3.93
N ASP A 26 13.54 27.24 4.36
CA ASP A 26 12.90 27.54 5.65
C ASP A 26 13.82 27.27 6.86
N GLU A 27 14.73 26.30 6.76
CA GLU A 27 15.74 26.04 7.80
C GLU A 27 16.71 27.22 7.93
N ILE A 28 17.12 27.83 6.81
CA ILE A 28 17.94 29.05 6.79
C ILE A 28 17.15 30.22 7.39
N ASP A 29 15.87 30.33 7.05
CA ASP A 29 14.97 31.38 7.55
C ASP A 29 14.48 31.14 9.00
N HIS A 30 14.86 30.00 9.60
CA HIS A 30 14.44 29.55 10.93
C HIS A 30 12.91 29.43 11.10
N ASP A 31 12.15 29.24 10.00
CA ASP A 31 10.73 28.96 10.06
C ASP A 31 10.49 27.46 10.31
N TYR A 32 10.74 27.05 11.55
CA TYR A 32 10.56 25.66 11.99
C TYR A 32 9.12 25.15 11.82
N ARG A 33 8.13 26.05 11.77
CA ARG A 33 6.73 25.65 11.54
C ARG A 33 6.53 25.25 10.09
N ALA A 34 7.07 26.02 9.15
CA ALA A 34 7.05 25.69 7.73
C ALA A 34 7.87 24.41 7.46
N VAL A 35 9.06 24.27 8.05
CA VAL A 35 9.87 23.02 8.01
C VAL A 35 9.04 21.81 8.45
N TYR A 36 8.34 21.91 9.58
CA TYR A 36 7.52 20.81 10.09
C TYR A 36 6.38 20.42 9.14
N LEU A 37 5.67 21.40 8.58
CA LEU A 37 4.57 21.16 7.65
C LEU A 37 5.08 20.56 6.33
N LYS A 38 6.15 21.12 5.76
CA LYS A 38 6.77 20.63 4.52
C LYS A 38 7.38 19.23 4.71
N SER A 39 7.96 18.94 5.88
CA SER A 39 8.43 17.59 6.23
C SER A 39 7.31 16.54 6.24
N LYS A 40 6.09 16.91 6.66
CA LYS A 40 4.92 16.02 6.54
C LYS A 40 4.54 15.76 5.09
N ILE A 41 4.59 16.78 4.24
CA ILE A 41 4.33 16.66 2.81
C ILE A 41 5.39 15.76 2.17
N LEU A 42 6.67 16.00 2.47
CA LEU A 42 7.79 15.20 1.98
C LEU A 42 7.64 13.71 2.32
N ASN A 43 7.25 13.40 3.55
CA ASN A 43 7.00 12.01 3.96
C ASN A 43 5.86 11.36 3.16
N ARG A 44 4.82 12.13 2.82
CA ARG A 44 3.73 11.63 1.97
C ARG A 44 4.20 11.37 0.55
N ILE A 45 4.98 12.28 -0.04
CA ILE A 45 5.55 12.11 -1.39
C ILE A 45 6.48 10.90 -1.42
N LYS A 46 7.38 10.76 -0.43
CA LYS A 46 8.27 9.60 -0.29
C LYS A 46 7.50 8.28 -0.21
N HIS A 47 6.36 8.27 0.47
CA HIS A 47 5.50 7.10 0.52
C HIS A 47 4.88 6.79 -0.85
N GLN A 48 4.38 7.79 -1.58
CA GLN A 48 3.82 7.62 -2.93
C GLN A 48 4.87 7.09 -3.93
N ILE A 49 6.08 7.66 -3.91
CA ILE A 49 7.23 7.18 -4.71
C ILE A 49 7.46 5.69 -4.40
N ARG A 50 7.59 5.35 -3.12
CA ARG A 50 7.83 3.97 -2.70
C ARG A 50 6.74 3.05 -3.21
N THR A 51 5.46 3.42 -3.05
CA THR A 51 4.31 2.67 -3.54
C THR A 51 4.40 2.40 -5.04
N ILE A 52 4.72 3.42 -5.84
CA ILE A 52 4.88 3.29 -7.29
C ILE A 52 6.06 2.39 -7.64
N GLU A 53 7.19 2.53 -6.95
CA GLU A 53 8.38 1.69 -7.19
C GLU A 53 8.10 0.20 -6.93
N LEU A 54 7.17 -0.15 -6.03
CA LEU A 54 6.79 -1.56 -5.82
C LEU A 54 5.84 -2.09 -6.88
N PHE A 55 5.03 -1.23 -7.48
CA PHE A 55 4.23 -1.63 -8.63
C PHE A 55 5.13 -1.95 -9.83
N ILE A 56 6.24 -1.22 -9.96
CA ILE A 56 7.25 -1.49 -10.99
C ILE A 56 8.08 -2.73 -10.62
N ASP A 57 8.51 -2.85 -9.36
CA ASP A 57 9.31 -3.96 -8.85
C ASP A 57 8.71 -4.54 -7.55
N PRO A 58 7.92 -5.62 -7.63
CA PRO A 58 7.34 -6.28 -6.47
C PRO A 58 8.37 -6.73 -5.41
N HIS A 59 9.62 -6.98 -5.83
CA HIS A 59 10.70 -7.44 -4.95
C HIS A 59 11.57 -6.31 -4.40
N LEU A 60 11.19 -5.04 -4.60
CA LEU A 60 11.96 -3.87 -4.16
C LEU A 60 12.37 -3.95 -2.67
N GLN A 61 11.45 -4.36 -1.78
CA GLN A 61 11.77 -4.47 -0.35
C GLN A 61 12.84 -5.53 -0.05
N GLU A 62 12.75 -6.68 -0.72
CA GLU A 62 13.71 -7.78 -0.54
C GLU A 62 15.08 -7.37 -1.06
N LYS A 63 15.12 -6.71 -2.22
CA LYS A 63 16.35 -6.12 -2.79
C LYS A 63 16.97 -5.08 -1.86
N GLU A 64 16.17 -4.18 -1.27
CA GLU A 64 16.67 -3.19 -0.29
C GLU A 64 17.23 -3.84 0.99
N GLN A 65 16.64 -4.95 1.45
CA GLN A 65 17.14 -5.68 2.62
C GLN A 65 18.45 -6.41 2.31
N LEU A 66 18.50 -7.11 1.17
CA LEU A 66 19.71 -7.77 0.69
C LEU A 66 20.84 -6.78 0.46
N LYS A 67 20.55 -5.61 -0.11
CA LYS A 67 21.54 -4.54 -0.29
C LYS A 67 22.09 -4.02 1.04
N ARG A 68 21.23 -3.71 2.02
CA ARG A 68 21.68 -3.29 3.37
C ARG A 68 22.53 -4.36 4.06
N ARG A 69 22.17 -5.63 3.89
CA ARG A 69 22.93 -6.76 4.42
C ARG A 69 24.28 -6.92 3.72
N SER A 70 24.32 -6.69 2.40
CA SER A 70 25.56 -6.64 1.61
C SER A 70 26.48 -5.52 2.08
N ASP A 71 25.96 -4.31 2.23
CA ASP A 71 26.72 -3.15 2.71
C ASP A 71 27.34 -3.42 4.09
N PHE A 72 26.57 -4.01 5.01
CA PHE A 72 27.06 -4.43 6.32
C PHE A 72 28.21 -5.44 6.23
N PHE A 73 28.09 -6.49 5.41
CA PHE A 73 29.16 -7.47 5.26
C PHE A 73 30.38 -6.90 4.54
N ALA A 74 30.20 -6.00 3.57
CA ALA A 74 31.29 -5.30 2.89
C ALA A 74 32.05 -4.33 3.81
N GLU A 75 31.39 -3.78 4.83
CA GLU A 75 32.04 -2.99 5.89
C GLU A 75 32.80 -3.88 6.88
N MET A 76 32.22 -5.02 7.26
CA MET A 76 32.86 -5.99 8.17
C MET A 76 34.08 -6.69 7.54
N ASP A 77 34.05 -6.96 6.24
CA ASP A 77 35.18 -7.51 5.48
C ASP A 77 36.38 -6.54 5.47
N ARG A 78 36.13 -5.23 5.35
CA ARG A 78 37.17 -4.19 5.46
C ARG A 78 37.82 -4.14 6.85
N ASN A 79 37.10 -4.54 7.88
CA ASN A 79 37.59 -4.59 9.26
C ASN A 79 38.38 -5.87 9.59
N GLY A 80 38.55 -6.78 8.62
CA GLY A 80 39.51 -7.89 8.67
C GLY A 80 39.11 -9.10 9.53
N LEU A 81 37.89 -9.14 10.06
CA LEU A 81 37.37 -10.33 10.74
C LEU A 81 36.83 -11.32 9.71
N ALA A 82 37.13 -12.62 9.84
CA ALA A 82 36.48 -13.71 9.09
C ALA A 82 36.23 -13.48 7.57
N LYS A 83 37.25 -13.01 6.85
CA LYS A 83 37.21 -12.67 5.41
C LYS A 83 36.50 -13.69 4.53
N ASP A 84 36.81 -14.97 4.69
CA ASP A 84 36.22 -16.05 3.87
C ASP A 84 34.72 -16.24 4.15
N TYR A 85 34.29 -16.05 5.40
CA TYR A 85 32.87 -16.11 5.77
C TYR A 85 32.09 -14.94 5.18
N TYR A 86 32.64 -13.72 5.22
CA TYR A 86 31.97 -12.55 4.65
C TYR A 86 31.94 -12.59 3.12
N ALA A 87 33.01 -13.04 2.47
CA ALA A 87 33.03 -13.27 1.03
C ALA A 87 31.93 -14.26 0.60
N PHE A 88 31.78 -15.37 1.31
CA PHE A 88 30.71 -16.35 1.05
C PHE A 88 29.29 -15.76 1.25
N GLN A 89 29.08 -14.96 2.30
CA GLN A 89 27.78 -14.30 2.51
C GLN A 89 27.47 -13.28 1.41
N LEU A 90 28.47 -12.52 0.95
CA LEU A 90 28.31 -11.56 -0.15
C LEU A 90 27.98 -12.27 -1.47
N GLU A 91 28.65 -13.38 -1.78
CA GLU A 91 28.36 -14.19 -2.97
C GLU A 91 26.93 -14.73 -2.93
N LYS A 92 26.49 -15.26 -1.79
CA LYS A 92 25.12 -15.73 -1.60
C LYS A 92 24.09 -14.62 -1.80
N ILE A 93 24.33 -13.43 -1.24
CA ILE A 93 23.45 -12.27 -1.40
C ILE A 93 23.40 -11.81 -2.85
N ASN A 94 24.53 -11.79 -3.55
CA ASN A 94 24.58 -11.44 -4.97
C ASN A 94 23.77 -12.42 -5.82
N HIS A 95 23.88 -13.72 -5.54
CA HIS A 95 23.09 -14.73 -6.23
C HIS A 95 21.58 -14.56 -5.97
N GLU A 96 21.18 -14.29 -4.72
CA GLU A 96 19.78 -13.98 -4.37
C GLU A 96 19.29 -12.71 -5.10
N LEU A 97 20.12 -11.66 -5.19
CA LEU A 97 19.81 -10.44 -5.94
C LEU A 97 19.65 -10.69 -7.44
N GLU A 98 20.52 -11.51 -8.04
CA GLU A 98 20.42 -11.89 -9.45
C GLU A 98 19.12 -12.66 -9.74
N GLN A 99 18.74 -13.59 -8.88
CA GLN A 99 17.46 -14.30 -9.00
C GLN A 99 16.27 -13.34 -8.96
N LEU A 100 16.26 -12.37 -8.04
CA LEU A 100 15.21 -11.37 -7.92
C LEU A 100 15.20 -10.35 -9.07
N ASN A 101 16.35 -10.07 -9.69
CA ASN A 101 16.45 -9.19 -10.85
C ASN A 101 15.99 -9.87 -12.14
N ASN A 102 16.21 -11.18 -12.26
CA ASN A 102 15.79 -11.98 -13.40
C ASN A 102 14.34 -12.47 -13.29
N PHE A 103 13.66 -12.20 -12.17
CA PHE A 103 12.26 -12.51 -12.00
C PHE A 103 11.40 -11.64 -12.93
N THR A 104 10.85 -12.27 -13.97
CA THR A 104 9.78 -11.68 -14.76
C THR A 104 8.45 -12.12 -14.18
N PRO A 105 7.58 -11.20 -13.71
CA PRO A 105 6.25 -11.58 -13.26
C PRO A 105 5.51 -12.29 -14.38
N GLY A 106 4.90 -13.44 -14.07
CA GLY A 106 4.03 -14.13 -15.00
C GLY A 106 2.90 -13.23 -15.46
N TYR A 107 2.43 -13.42 -16.69
CA TYR A 107 1.32 -12.67 -17.27
C TYR A 107 0.08 -12.78 -16.35
N PHE A 108 -0.26 -11.67 -15.68
CA PHE A 108 -1.40 -11.57 -14.78
C PHE A 108 -2.55 -10.91 -15.55
N ASN A 109 -3.59 -11.68 -15.87
CA ASN A 109 -4.83 -11.11 -16.38
C ASN A 109 -5.59 -10.47 -15.22
N ASP A 110 -6.01 -9.22 -15.39
CA ASP A 110 -6.93 -8.54 -14.47
C ASP A 110 -8.22 -9.37 -14.41
N GLY A 111 -8.51 -9.92 -13.24
CA GLY A 111 -9.69 -10.74 -13.03
C GLY A 111 -10.96 -9.88 -13.05
N GLN A 112 -11.95 -10.24 -13.87
CA GLN A 112 -13.24 -9.52 -13.93
C GLN A 112 -14.10 -9.75 -12.68
N GLU A 113 -13.71 -10.66 -11.78
CA GLU A 113 -14.51 -11.09 -10.64
C GLU A 113 -14.84 -9.94 -9.68
N PHE A 114 -13.92 -8.99 -9.48
CA PHE A 114 -14.18 -7.82 -8.63
C PHE A 114 -15.19 -6.88 -9.29
N ASP A 115 -15.05 -6.63 -10.60
CA ASP A 115 -15.95 -5.76 -11.33
C ASP A 115 -17.36 -6.36 -11.35
N ASP A 116 -17.47 -7.65 -11.65
CA ASP A 116 -18.72 -8.40 -11.61
C ASP A 116 -19.38 -8.36 -10.23
N ALA A 117 -18.61 -8.52 -9.15
CA ALA A 117 -19.14 -8.40 -7.79
C ALA A 117 -19.68 -6.99 -7.49
N VAL A 118 -19.00 -5.95 -7.96
CA VAL A 118 -19.47 -4.56 -7.80
C VAL A 118 -20.75 -4.33 -8.62
N PHE A 119 -20.81 -4.76 -9.89
CA PHE A 119 -22.01 -4.60 -10.72
C PHE A 119 -23.18 -5.39 -10.15
N ASN A 120 -22.98 -6.66 -9.79
CA ASN A 120 -24.01 -7.49 -9.14
C ASN A 120 -24.51 -6.84 -7.84
N LEU A 121 -23.63 -6.19 -7.08
CA LEU A 121 -24.01 -5.47 -5.86
C LEU A 121 -24.87 -4.23 -6.17
N VAL A 122 -24.51 -3.45 -7.19
CA VAL A 122 -25.26 -2.23 -7.59
C VAL A 122 -26.62 -2.58 -8.19
N GLU A 123 -26.70 -3.66 -8.96
CA GLU A 123 -27.94 -4.20 -9.53
C GLU A 123 -28.80 -4.93 -8.48
N ASN A 124 -28.35 -5.01 -7.22
CA ASN A 124 -28.99 -5.74 -6.12
C ASN A 124 -29.20 -7.24 -6.41
N LYS A 125 -28.35 -7.85 -7.25
CA LYS A 125 -28.30 -9.31 -7.47
C LYS A 125 -27.69 -10.04 -6.28
N ILE A 126 -26.85 -9.35 -5.50
CA ILE A 126 -26.25 -9.84 -4.25
C ILE A 126 -26.44 -8.78 -3.15
N SER A 127 -26.61 -9.21 -1.90
CA SER A 127 -26.80 -8.29 -0.78
C SER A 127 -25.48 -7.62 -0.33
N ALA A 128 -24.37 -8.36 -0.43
CA ALA A 128 -23.04 -7.89 -0.08
C ALA A 128 -21.95 -8.78 -0.70
N PHE A 129 -20.71 -8.31 -0.67
CA PHE A 129 -19.55 -9.18 -0.87
C PHE A 129 -18.40 -8.77 0.08
N ILE A 130 -17.50 -9.70 0.33
CA ILE A 130 -16.32 -9.52 1.16
C ILE A 130 -15.09 -9.70 0.26
N PHE A 131 -14.19 -8.72 0.33
CA PHE A 131 -12.87 -8.77 -0.27
C PHE A 131 -11.83 -8.98 0.84
N ASN A 132 -11.30 -10.19 0.94
CA ASN A 132 -10.35 -10.56 1.98
C ASN A 132 -8.96 -10.01 1.67
N LEU A 133 -8.44 -9.17 2.56
CA LEU A 133 -7.06 -8.69 2.52
C LEU A 133 -6.13 -9.72 3.17
N ARG A 134 -6.58 -10.32 4.27
CA ARG A 134 -5.89 -11.40 4.97
C ARG A 134 -6.87 -12.29 5.71
N LYS A 135 -7.17 -13.45 5.13
CA LYS A 135 -8.26 -14.32 5.60
C LYS A 135 -7.95 -14.92 6.98
N GLU A 136 -6.69 -15.27 7.25
CA GLU A 136 -6.24 -15.89 8.49
C GLU A 136 -6.34 -14.97 9.69
N GLU A 137 -6.27 -13.64 9.46
CA GLU A 137 -6.40 -12.63 10.52
C GLU A 137 -7.76 -11.91 10.47
N ASN A 138 -8.67 -12.40 9.64
CA ASN A 138 -10.01 -11.85 9.40
C ASN A 138 -10.00 -10.38 8.93
N LEU A 139 -8.93 -9.95 8.23
CA LEU A 139 -8.85 -8.60 7.69
C LEU A 139 -9.50 -8.55 6.30
N TYR A 140 -10.57 -7.77 6.17
CA TYR A 140 -11.34 -7.68 4.93
C TYR A 140 -12.03 -6.33 4.74
N LEU A 141 -12.48 -6.09 3.52
CA LEU A 141 -13.43 -5.04 3.15
C LEU A 141 -14.77 -5.67 2.79
N LYS A 142 -15.83 -5.26 3.50
CA LYS A 142 -17.20 -5.66 3.19
C LYS A 142 -17.93 -4.55 2.45
N PHE A 143 -18.47 -4.88 1.29
CA PHE A 143 -19.24 -4.00 0.42
C PHE A 143 -20.72 -4.37 0.51
N SER A 144 -21.59 -3.37 0.62
CA SER A 144 -23.04 -3.55 0.71
C SER A 144 -23.74 -2.31 0.18
N VAL A 145 -24.96 -2.41 -0.35
CA VAL A 145 -25.73 -1.23 -0.77
C VAL A 145 -26.77 -0.85 0.27
N LYS A 146 -26.85 0.45 0.60
CA LYS A 146 -27.88 0.99 1.48
C LYS A 146 -28.20 2.43 1.13
N LYS A 147 -29.49 2.72 0.91
CA LYS A 147 -30.00 4.07 0.60
C LYS A 147 -29.26 4.72 -0.58
N ASN A 148 -29.16 4.00 -1.70
CA ASN A 148 -28.47 4.45 -2.92
C ASN A 148 -26.98 4.78 -2.73
N LYS A 149 -26.31 4.07 -1.82
CA LYS A 149 -24.87 4.24 -1.54
C LYS A 149 -24.23 2.88 -1.35
N ILE A 150 -23.05 2.68 -1.92
CA ILE A 150 -22.18 1.57 -1.53
C ILE A 150 -21.58 1.94 -0.18
N ILE A 151 -21.78 1.06 0.80
CA ILE A 151 -21.19 1.14 2.12
C ILE A 151 -20.03 0.16 2.16
N ILE A 152 -18.83 0.71 2.25
CA ILE A 152 -17.57 -0.02 2.33
C ILE A 152 -17.17 -0.03 3.80
N ARG A 153 -17.05 -1.20 4.41
CA ARG A 153 -16.68 -1.35 5.83
C ARG A 153 -15.42 -2.19 5.94
N LEU A 154 -14.48 -1.75 6.77
CA LEU A 154 -13.42 -2.63 7.24
C LEU A 154 -13.98 -3.62 8.26
N THR A 155 -13.26 -4.72 8.48
CA THR A 155 -13.52 -5.66 9.57
C THR A 155 -13.85 -4.94 10.87
N PRO A 156 -14.91 -5.36 11.59
CA PRO A 156 -15.17 -4.87 12.94
C PRO A 156 -13.98 -5.10 13.87
N PHE A 157 -13.67 -4.11 14.71
CA PHE A 157 -12.51 -4.16 15.63
C PHE A 157 -12.56 -5.35 16.59
N ALA A 158 -13.75 -5.83 16.92
CA ALA A 158 -13.93 -7.00 17.78
C ALA A 158 -13.62 -8.33 17.06
N ASP A 159 -13.70 -8.36 15.73
CA ASP A 159 -13.57 -9.56 14.92
C ASP A 159 -12.16 -9.72 14.34
N ILE A 160 -11.27 -8.75 14.58
CA ILE A 160 -9.88 -8.76 14.11
C ILE A 160 -9.03 -9.56 15.07
N LEU A 161 -8.33 -10.56 14.55
CA LEU A 161 -7.51 -11.47 15.36
C LEU A 161 -6.17 -10.86 15.77
N ALA A 162 -5.65 -9.90 14.98
CA ALA A 162 -4.38 -9.21 15.24
C ALA A 162 -4.57 -7.72 15.61
N SER A 163 -4.13 -7.34 16.81
CA SER A 163 -4.36 -5.99 17.37
C SER A 163 -3.53 -4.88 16.72
N ASN A 164 -2.53 -5.21 15.89
CA ASN A 164 -1.56 -4.24 15.38
C ASN A 164 -1.97 -3.58 14.05
N TYR A 165 -3.09 -3.95 13.42
CA TYR A 165 -3.52 -3.37 12.15
C TYR A 165 -3.90 -1.89 12.21
N PHE A 166 -4.48 -1.47 13.33
CA PHE A 166 -5.04 -0.11 13.48
C PHE A 166 -4.15 0.78 14.34
N ILE A 167 -2.85 0.77 14.07
CA ILE A 167 -1.94 1.77 14.64
C ILE A 167 -2.29 3.18 14.11
N LYS A 168 -1.78 4.20 14.81
CA LYS A 168 -2.08 5.61 14.54
C LYS A 168 -1.81 6.02 13.08
N SER A 169 -0.74 5.51 12.47
CA SER A 169 -0.42 5.77 11.06
C SER A 169 -1.49 5.22 10.13
N THR A 170 -1.82 3.92 10.24
CA THR A 170 -2.87 3.28 9.43
C THR A 170 -4.22 3.98 9.57
N ILE A 171 -4.61 4.34 10.80
CA ILE A 171 -5.85 5.09 11.06
C ILE A 171 -5.84 6.45 10.35
N ASN A 172 -4.71 7.15 10.33
CA ASN A 172 -4.60 8.45 9.67
C ASN A 172 -4.75 8.31 8.15
N VAL A 173 -4.13 7.29 7.54
CA VAL A 173 -4.27 7.02 6.10
C VAL A 173 -5.72 6.65 5.76
N LEU A 174 -6.37 5.77 6.52
CA LEU A 174 -7.78 5.42 6.33
C LEU A 174 -8.69 6.66 6.36
N LYS A 175 -8.44 7.59 7.29
CA LYS A 175 -9.18 8.87 7.35
C LYS A 175 -8.93 9.75 6.13
N GLN A 176 -7.71 9.79 5.60
CA GLN A 176 -7.36 10.53 4.39
C GLN A 176 -8.00 9.93 3.13
N ILE A 177 -8.18 8.62 3.08
CA ILE A 177 -8.94 7.93 2.01
C ILE A 177 -10.43 8.29 2.08
N GLY A 178 -10.95 8.57 3.29
CA GLY A 178 -12.34 8.98 3.51
C GLY A 178 -13.12 8.11 4.50
N PHE A 179 -12.46 7.12 5.10
CA PHE A 179 -13.08 6.28 6.13
C PHE A 179 -13.30 7.04 7.43
N LYS A 180 -14.45 6.79 8.05
CA LYS A 180 -14.81 7.32 9.37
C LYS A 180 -15.25 6.18 10.26
N LYS A 181 -15.04 6.30 11.58
CA LYS A 181 -15.63 5.34 12.51
C LYS A 181 -17.15 5.35 12.34
N ASN A 182 -17.76 4.17 12.34
CA ASN A 182 -19.22 4.06 12.34
C ASN A 182 -19.81 4.62 13.64
N LYS A 183 -21.14 4.76 13.72
CA LYS A 183 -21.81 5.36 14.88
C LYS A 183 -21.51 4.62 16.18
N SER A 184 -21.46 3.28 16.13
CA SER A 184 -21.13 2.41 17.25
C SER A 184 -19.62 2.36 17.55
N ARG A 185 -18.78 3.04 16.75
CA ARG A 185 -17.31 3.03 16.84
C ARG A 185 -16.68 1.64 16.80
N THR A 186 -17.40 0.66 16.23
CA THR A 186 -16.97 -0.74 16.12
C THR A 186 -16.19 -1.03 14.84
N CYS A 187 -16.26 -0.17 13.81
CA CYS A 187 -15.47 -0.34 12.59
C CYS A 187 -15.24 0.99 11.86
N PHE A 188 -14.33 1.00 10.89
CA PHE A 188 -14.22 2.07 9.90
C PHE A 188 -15.16 1.81 8.71
N GLN A 189 -15.86 2.84 8.27
CA GLN A 189 -16.76 2.79 7.12
C GLN A 189 -16.60 4.02 6.21
N MET A 190 -16.81 3.81 4.92
CA MET A 190 -16.92 4.84 3.90
C MET A 190 -18.25 4.65 3.16
N LYS A 191 -18.81 5.75 2.64
CA LYS A 191 -20.03 5.74 1.85
C LYS A 191 -19.74 6.36 0.50
N TYR A 192 -20.00 5.61 -0.56
CA TYR A 192 -19.85 6.05 -1.94
C TYR A 192 -21.25 6.23 -2.57
N PRO A 193 -21.62 7.43 -3.05
CA PRO A 193 -22.91 7.66 -3.67
C PRO A 193 -23.05 6.94 -5.02
N LEU A 194 -24.21 6.33 -5.28
CA LEU A 194 -24.48 5.64 -6.55
C LEU A 194 -25.04 6.56 -7.64
N GLU A 195 -25.36 7.82 -7.31
CA GLU A 195 -25.91 8.82 -8.24
C GLU A 195 -25.03 9.02 -9.49
N SER A 196 -23.72 8.80 -9.37
CA SER A 196 -22.73 8.94 -10.45
C SER A 196 -21.99 7.63 -10.76
N PHE A 197 -22.56 6.46 -10.39
CA PHE A 197 -21.92 5.17 -10.66
C PHE A 197 -22.03 4.84 -12.15
N LYS A 198 -20.87 4.68 -12.81
CA LYS A 198 -20.76 4.31 -14.23
C LYS A 198 -20.00 2.99 -14.41
N ASP A 199 -18.95 2.82 -13.61
CA ASP A 199 -18.07 1.66 -13.66
C ASP A 199 -17.55 1.33 -12.24
N ALA A 200 -16.88 0.20 -12.12
CA ALA A 200 -16.28 -0.24 -10.87
C ALA A 200 -14.97 0.50 -10.52
N ILE A 201 -14.44 1.37 -11.39
CA ILE A 201 -13.12 2.00 -11.23
C ILE A 201 -13.03 2.77 -9.90
N PRO A 202 -13.98 3.65 -9.52
CA PRO A 202 -13.93 4.35 -8.24
C PRO A 202 -13.88 3.41 -7.03
N VAL A 203 -14.59 2.28 -7.10
CA VAL A 203 -14.63 1.28 -6.02
C VAL A 203 -13.30 0.52 -5.96
N LYS A 204 -12.75 0.13 -7.11
CA LYS A 204 -11.40 -0.45 -7.23
C LYS A 204 -10.36 0.50 -6.68
N THR A 205 -10.39 1.78 -7.05
CA THR A 205 -9.48 2.80 -6.53
C THR A 205 -9.54 2.88 -5.00
N ILE A 206 -10.74 2.86 -4.39
CA ILE A 206 -10.86 2.85 -2.93
C ILE A 206 -10.21 1.60 -2.33
N ALA A 207 -10.49 0.41 -2.88
CA ALA A 207 -9.90 -0.84 -2.41
C ALA A 207 -8.37 -0.83 -2.55
N SER A 208 -7.84 -0.43 -3.71
CA SER A 208 -6.40 -0.32 -3.98
C SER A 208 -5.73 0.66 -3.01
N ARG A 209 -6.32 1.83 -2.75
CA ARG A 209 -5.74 2.77 -1.78
C ARG A 209 -5.72 2.19 -0.36
N VAL A 210 -6.73 1.42 0.04
CA VAL A 210 -6.69 0.72 1.33
C VAL A 210 -5.55 -0.30 1.39
N ILE A 211 -5.37 -1.09 0.33
CA ILE A 211 -4.31 -2.11 0.22
C ILE A 211 -2.92 -1.46 0.25
N TYR A 212 -2.67 -0.52 -0.67
CA TYR A 212 -1.34 -0.01 -0.99
C TYR A 212 -0.96 1.28 -0.25
N GLU A 213 -1.91 2.03 0.32
CA GLU A 213 -1.59 3.17 1.19
C GLU A 213 -1.74 2.81 2.67
N ALA A 214 -2.87 2.19 3.06
CA ALA A 214 -3.14 1.95 4.49
C ALA A 214 -2.48 0.68 5.03
N PHE A 215 -2.52 -0.42 4.27
CA PHE A 215 -2.05 -1.73 4.73
C PHE A 215 -0.77 -2.24 4.06
N TYR A 216 -0.05 -1.36 3.35
CA TYR A 216 1.15 -1.72 2.61
C TYR A 216 2.19 -2.53 3.42
N ASN A 217 2.40 -2.19 4.69
CA ASN A 217 3.41 -2.84 5.53
C ASN A 217 2.97 -4.18 6.13
N TYR A 218 1.72 -4.62 5.91
CA TYR A 218 1.14 -5.74 6.66
C TYR A 218 1.12 -7.08 5.92
N ARG A 219 1.87 -7.22 4.81
CA ARG A 219 1.91 -8.46 4.00
C ARG A 219 0.50 -9.03 3.78
N ILE A 220 -0.25 -8.33 2.94
CA ILE A 220 -1.56 -8.79 2.43
C ILE A 220 -1.36 -10.16 1.77
N ASN A 221 -2.34 -11.06 1.89
CA ASN A 221 -2.22 -12.40 1.32
C ASN A 221 -1.90 -12.31 -0.18
N GLN A 222 -0.96 -13.15 -0.64
CA GLN A 222 -0.61 -13.24 -2.07
C GLN A 222 -1.81 -13.65 -2.93
N SER A 223 -2.81 -14.32 -2.34
CA SER A 223 -4.12 -14.59 -2.93
C SER A 223 -5.23 -13.94 -2.09
N THR A 224 -5.75 -12.81 -2.57
CA THR A 224 -6.97 -12.20 -2.01
C THR A 224 -8.18 -13.00 -2.50
N THR A 225 -9.11 -13.36 -1.59
CA THR A 225 -10.34 -14.07 -1.95
C THR A 225 -11.55 -13.16 -1.91
N LEU A 226 -12.49 -13.39 -2.83
CA LEU A 226 -13.77 -12.71 -2.88
C LEU A 226 -14.88 -13.68 -2.42
N GLU A 227 -15.69 -13.25 -1.46
CA GLU A 227 -16.82 -14.04 -0.93
C GLU A 227 -18.13 -13.30 -1.19
N ILE A 228 -19.05 -13.93 -1.93
CA ILE A 228 -20.36 -13.36 -2.26
C ILE A 228 -21.36 -13.70 -1.15
N ILE A 229 -22.12 -12.70 -0.71
CA ILE A 229 -23.22 -12.87 0.24
C ILE A 229 -24.52 -12.65 -0.54
N PRO A 230 -25.36 -13.70 -0.72
CA PRO A 230 -26.62 -13.58 -1.43
C PRO A 230 -27.55 -12.55 -0.78
#